data_AF-A0AA42NBT6-F1
#
_entry.id   AF-A0AA42NBT6-F1
#
_cell.length_a   1.000
_cell.length_b   1.000
_cell.length_c   1.000
_cell.angle_alpha   90.00
_cell.angle_beta   90.00
_cell.angle_gamma   90.00
#
_symmetry.space_group_name_H-M   'P 1'
#
loop_
_entity.id
_entity.type
_entity.pdbx_description
1 polymer ?
#
loop_
_entity_poly.entity_id
_entity_poly.type
_entity_poly.pdbx_seq_one_letter_code
_entity_poly.pdbx_strand_id
1 'polypeptide(L)'
;MKPVNPRVLLKRMEAAHRDTRRHLDLVHRQIACRAERITITQKAKARHSSRKRSGTRWCRNDQMLLQAHLDRLQFERRLELDGLAGKLARQEQAIDTLRRKLGEEAGRRVA
;
A
#
# COMPACT_ATOMS: atom_id res chain seq x y z
N MET A 1 29.80 -17.94 -11.17
CA MET A 1 28.49 -18.07 -10.49
C MET A 1 27.67 -19.12 -11.22
N LYS A 2 27.13 -20.14 -10.54
CA LYS A 2 26.23 -21.11 -11.19
C LYS A 2 24.92 -20.41 -11.58
N PRO A 3 24.37 -20.62 -12.79
CA PRO A 3 23.12 -19.97 -13.19
C PRO A 3 22.01 -20.42 -12.23
N VAL A 4 21.33 -19.45 -11.61
CA VAL A 4 20.18 -19.72 -10.75
C VAL A 4 19.12 -20.40 -11.61
N ASN A 5 18.59 -21.54 -11.16
CA ASN A 5 17.51 -22.24 -11.85
C ASN A 5 16.35 -21.25 -12.11
N PRO A 6 15.93 -21.04 -13.37
CA PRO A 6 14.91 -20.06 -13.73
C PRO A 6 13.60 -20.20 -12.94
N ARG A 7 13.20 -21.43 -12.56
CA ARG A 7 12.02 -21.67 -11.72
C ARG A 7 12.22 -21.21 -10.28
N VAL A 8 13.42 -21.38 -9.73
CA VAL A 8 13.79 -20.89 -8.39
C VAL A 8 13.82 -19.36 -8.37
N LEU A 9 14.37 -18.75 -9.42
CA LEU A 9 14.36 -17.30 -9.59
C LEU A 9 12.92 -16.75 -9.64
N LEU A 10 12.03 -17.37 -10.43
CA LEU A 10 10.63 -16.97 -10.53
C LEU A 10 9.94 -16.99 -9.15
N LYS A 11 10.06 -18.09 -8.39
CA LYS A 11 9.48 -18.17 -7.03
C LYS A 11 9.98 -17.07 -6.10
N ARG A 12 11.28 -16.72 -6.18
CA ARG A 12 11.86 -15.63 -5.39
C ARG A 12 11.31 -14.27 -5.79
N MET A 13 11.16 -14.01 -7.09
CA MET A 13 10.57 -12.76 -7.59
C MET A 13 9.11 -12.63 -7.16
N GLU A 14 8.32 -13.69 -7.24
CA GLU A 14 6.93 -13.71 -6.76
C GLU A 14 6.82 -13.48 -5.25
N ALA A 15 7.74 -14.03 -4.45
CA ALA A 15 7.80 -13.75 -3.02
C ALA A 15 8.11 -12.28 -2.75
N ALA A 16 9.13 -11.73 -3.41
CA ALA A 16 9.48 -10.32 -3.29
C ALA A 16 8.37 -9.38 -3.75
N HIS A 17 7.57 -9.78 -4.75
CA HIS A 17 6.38 -9.04 -5.18
C HIS A 17 5.29 -9.03 -4.09
N ARG A 18 5.00 -10.18 -3.49
CA ARG A 18 4.05 -10.26 -2.35
C ARG A 18 4.51 -9.42 -1.17
N ASP A 19 5.82 -9.39 -0.88
CA ASP A 19 6.38 -8.56 0.18
C ASP A 19 6.21 -7.06 -0.09
N THR A 20 6.53 -6.59 -1.31
CA THR A 20 6.30 -5.19 -1.68
C THR A 20 4.82 -4.82 -1.58
N ARG A 21 3.91 -5.70 -2.02
CA ARG A 21 2.47 -5.45 -1.95
C ARG A 21 1.98 -5.37 -0.50
N ARG A 22 2.40 -6.30 0.35
CA ARG A 22 2.12 -6.25 1.80
C ARG A 22 2.62 -4.97 2.44
N HIS A 23 3.80 -4.50 2.03
CA HIS A 23 4.35 -3.25 2.53
C HIS A 23 3.49 -2.05 2.12
N LEU A 24 3.09 -1.97 0.86
CA LEU A 24 2.19 -0.92 0.38
C LEU A 24 0.86 -0.90 1.15
N ASP A 25 0.25 -2.07 1.34
CA ASP A 25 -0.98 -2.22 2.12
C ASP A 25 -0.80 -1.75 3.58
N LEU A 26 0.35 -2.06 4.18
CA LEU A 26 0.67 -1.63 5.54
C LEU A 26 0.79 -0.11 5.64
N VAL A 27 1.46 0.55 4.69
CA VAL A 27 1.58 2.01 4.65
C VAL A 27 0.21 2.67 4.53
N HIS A 28 -0.67 2.17 3.65
CA HIS A 28 -2.03 2.68 3.53
C HIS A 28 -2.82 2.54 4.84
N ARG A 29 -2.73 1.39 5.52
CA ARG A 29 -3.37 1.18 6.83
C ARG A 29 -2.81 2.11 7.90
N GLN A 30 -1.50 2.33 7.93
CA GLN A 30 -0.87 3.25 8.88
C GLN A 30 -1.36 4.68 8.68
N ILE A 31 -1.48 5.13 7.43
CA ILE A 31 -2.04 6.45 7.09
C ILE A 31 -3.48 6.56 7.60
N ALA A 32 -4.33 5.56 7.30
CA ALA A 32 -5.72 5.55 7.73
C ALA A 32 -5.86 5.59 9.26
N CYS A 33 -5.20 4.67 9.96
CA CYS A 33 -5.23 4.63 11.42
C CYS A 33 -4.69 5.92 12.06
N ARG A 34 -3.67 6.53 11.45
CA ARG A 34 -3.11 7.79 11.93
C ARG A 34 -4.09 8.95 11.74
N ALA A 35 -4.72 9.06 10.57
CA ALA A 35 -5.74 10.06 10.29
C ALA A 35 -6.92 9.95 11.26
N GLU A 36 -7.44 8.73 11.46
CA GLU A 36 -8.53 8.45 12.40
C GLU A 36 -8.19 8.87 13.83
N ARG A 37 -7.00 8.49 14.32
CA ARG A 37 -6.54 8.87 15.65
C ARG A 37 -6.46 10.39 15.83
N ILE A 38 -5.97 11.11 14.82
CA ILE A 38 -5.90 12.57 14.86
C ILE A 38 -7.31 13.17 14.93
N THR A 39 -8.23 12.73 14.08
CA THR A 39 -9.62 13.21 14.06
C THR A 39 -10.33 12.95 15.39
N ILE A 40 -10.23 11.73 15.92
CA ILE A 40 -10.82 11.36 17.22
C ILE A 40 -10.28 12.25 18.34
N THR A 41 -8.96 12.47 18.36
CA THR A 41 -8.32 13.30 19.39
C THR A 41 -8.79 14.76 19.30
N GLN A 42 -8.86 15.32 18.09
CA GLN A 42 -9.35 16.69 17.90
C GLN A 42 -10.81 16.84 18.31
N LYS A 43 -11.66 15.87 17.93
CA LYS A 43 -13.06 15.85 18.35
C LYS A 43 -13.21 15.78 19.87
N ALA A 44 -12.43 14.93 20.53
CA ALA A 44 -12.43 14.82 21.99
C ALA A 44 -12.04 16.17 22.63
N LYS A 45 -10.99 16.82 22.15
CA LYS A 45 -10.58 18.17 22.62
C LYS A 45 -11.67 19.23 22.40
N ALA A 46 -12.32 19.23 21.23
CA ALA A 46 -13.40 20.16 20.92
C ALA A 46 -14.61 19.98 21.87
N ARG A 47 -14.94 18.74 22.23
CA ARG A 47 -15.96 18.43 23.26
C ARG A 47 -15.58 18.97 24.63
N HIS A 48 -14.33 18.81 25.04
CA HIS A 48 -13.87 19.32 26.34
C HIS A 48 -13.87 20.85 26.42
N SER A 49 -13.52 21.53 25.31
CA SER A 49 -13.47 23.00 25.26
C SER A 49 -14.88 23.65 25.13
N SER A 50 -15.78 23.02 24.37
CA SER A 50 -17.15 23.51 24.20
C SER A 50 -18.09 22.93 25.27
N ARG A 51 -18.42 23.71 26.31
CA ARG A 51 -19.45 23.35 27.33
C ARG A 51 -20.86 23.12 26.78
N LYS A 52 -21.08 23.19 25.46
CA LYS A 52 -22.38 23.00 24.80
C LYS A 52 -22.27 22.11 23.55
N ARG A 53 -22.88 20.92 23.65
CA ARG A 53 -23.52 20.13 22.58
C ARG A 53 -22.70 19.81 21.31
N SER A 54 -21.40 19.53 21.41
CA SER A 54 -20.75 18.80 20.31
C SER A 54 -21.25 17.36 20.31
N GLY A 55 -22.21 17.05 19.43
CA GLY A 55 -22.98 15.81 19.42
C GLY A 55 -22.12 14.54 19.52
N THR A 56 -22.67 13.53 20.18
CA THR A 56 -22.00 12.23 20.41
C THR A 56 -21.72 11.49 19.09
N ARG A 57 -22.48 11.79 18.03
CA ARG A 57 -22.45 11.13 16.72
C ARG A 57 -21.36 11.69 15.79
N TRP A 58 -20.80 10.85 14.93
CA TRP A 58 -19.95 11.26 13.81
C TRP A 58 -20.72 12.18 12.86
N CYS A 59 -20.21 13.39 12.61
CA CYS A 59 -20.87 14.38 11.76
C CYS A 59 -20.12 14.58 10.44
N ARG A 60 -20.73 15.31 9.50
CA ARG A 60 -20.11 15.63 8.21
C ARG A 60 -18.79 16.40 8.37
N ASN A 61 -18.68 17.27 9.37
CA ASN A 61 -17.44 17.99 9.65
C ASN A 61 -16.33 17.03 10.12
N ASP A 62 -16.65 16.02 10.94
CA ASP A 62 -15.67 15.00 11.34
C ASP A 62 -15.16 14.20 10.13
N GLN A 63 -16.06 13.89 9.17
CA GLN A 63 -15.68 13.21 7.94
C GLN A 63 -14.77 14.07 7.05
N MET A 64 -15.06 15.37 6.91
CA MET A 64 -14.21 16.30 6.17
C MET A 64 -12.83 16.46 6.82
N LEU A 65 -12.78 16.54 8.16
CA LEU A 65 -11.53 16.58 8.93
C LEU A 65 -10.71 15.30 8.74
N LEU A 66 -11.36 14.14 8.81
CA LEU A 66 -10.71 12.86 8.51
C LEU A 66 -10.13 12.84 7.10
N GLN A 67 -10.89 13.26 6.09
CA GLN A 67 -10.43 13.30 4.71
C GLN A 67 -9.23 14.25 4.55
N ALA A 68 -9.29 15.45 5.14
CA ALA A 68 -8.16 16.38 5.10
C ALA A 68 -6.88 15.80 5.76
N HIS A 69 -7.03 15.02 6.83
CA HIS A 69 -5.90 14.32 7.44
C HIS A 69 -5.37 13.17 6.58
N LEU A 70 -6.25 12.41 5.91
CA LEU A 70 -5.85 11.40 4.94
C LEU A 70 -5.05 12.03 3.80
N ASP A 71 -5.58 13.07 3.18
CA ASP A 71 -4.95 13.75 2.04
C ASP A 71 -3.58 14.30 2.41
N ARG A 72 -3.48 14.95 3.58
CA ARG A 72 -2.22 15.46 4.10
C ARG A 72 -1.20 14.35 4.34
N LEU A 73 -1.58 13.28 5.02
CA LEU A 73 -0.66 12.17 5.35
C LEU A 73 -0.25 11.40 4.10
N GLN A 74 -1.15 11.22 3.13
CA GLN A 74 -0.84 10.66 1.82
C GLN A 74 0.15 11.54 1.07
N PHE A 75 -0.04 12.87 1.10
CA PHE A 75 0.89 13.80 0.48
C PHE A 75 2.28 13.75 1.12
N GLU A 76 2.36 13.75 2.46
CA GLU A 76 3.62 13.62 3.21
C GLU A 76 4.36 12.31 2.88
N ARG A 77 3.62 11.24 2.55
CA ARG A 77 4.14 9.91 2.21
C ARG A 77 4.17 9.60 0.72
N ARG A 78 3.91 10.58 -0.15
CA ARG A 78 3.73 10.35 -1.59
C ARG A 78 4.93 9.66 -2.24
N LEU A 79 6.15 10.11 -1.94
CA LEU A 79 7.36 9.53 -2.53
C LEU A 79 7.56 8.06 -2.16
N GLU A 80 7.17 7.67 -0.95
CA GLU A 80 7.22 6.27 -0.49
C GLU A 80 6.17 5.42 -1.24
N LEU A 81 4.94 5.92 -1.34
CA LEU A 81 3.85 5.26 -2.06
C LEU A 81 4.19 5.09 -3.56
N ASP A 82 4.64 6.15 -4.21
CA ASP A 82 5.04 6.14 -5.62
C ASP A 82 6.23 5.20 -5.86
N GLY A 83 7.19 5.19 -4.94
CA GLY A 83 8.34 4.29 -4.98
C GLY A 83 7.93 2.81 -4.89
N LEU A 84 7.01 2.47 -4.00
CA LEU A 84 6.47 1.11 -3.85
C LEU A 84 5.63 0.70 -5.05
N ALA A 85 4.75 1.58 -5.55
CA ALA A 85 3.93 1.33 -6.73
C ALA A 85 4.79 1.12 -7.98
N GLY A 86 5.79 1.97 -8.21
CA GLY A 86 6.73 1.82 -9.32
C GLY A 86 7.57 0.55 -9.19
N LYS A 87 7.94 0.14 -7.96
CA LYS A 87 8.63 -1.14 -7.73
C LYS A 87 7.74 -2.34 -8.06
N LEU A 88 6.46 -2.31 -7.69
CA LEU A 88 5.50 -3.36 -8.04
C LEU A 88 5.38 -3.51 -9.56
N ALA A 89 5.19 -2.41 -10.29
CA ALA A 89 5.09 -2.45 -11.75
C ALA A 89 6.33 -3.09 -12.41
N ARG A 90 7.54 -2.75 -11.94
CA ARG A 90 8.78 -3.38 -12.42
C ARG A 90 8.86 -4.87 -12.07
N GLN A 91 8.41 -5.25 -10.88
CA GLN A 91 8.37 -6.65 -10.47
C GLN A 91 7.39 -7.46 -11.32
N GLU A 92 6.20 -6.94 -11.59
CA GLU A 92 5.19 -7.56 -12.45
C GLU A 92 5.74 -7.79 -13.87
N GLN A 93 6.29 -6.75 -14.49
CA GLN A 93 6.91 -6.85 -15.83
C GLN A 93 8.03 -7.91 -15.90
N ALA A 94 8.88 -7.97 -14.87
CA ALA A 94 9.98 -8.93 -14.80
C ALA A 94 9.47 -10.36 -14.60
N ILE A 95 8.45 -10.56 -13.75
CA ILE A 95 7.79 -11.86 -13.52
C ILE A 95 7.13 -12.35 -14.82
N ASP A 96 6.37 -11.51 -15.50
CA ASP A 96 5.67 -11.88 -16.73
C ASP A 96 6.64 -12.22 -17.87
N THR A 97 7.73 -11.47 -17.98
CA THR A 97 8.81 -11.78 -18.93
C THR A 97 9.44 -13.14 -18.65
N LEU A 98 9.70 -13.48 -17.39
CA LEU A 98 10.27 -14.78 -17.03
C LEU A 98 9.28 -15.92 -17.23
N ARG A 99 7.99 -15.72 -16.94
CA ARG A 99 6.92 -16.70 -17.20
C ARG A 99 6.80 -17.01 -18.69
N ARG A 100 6.83 -15.99 -19.56
CA ARG A 100 6.81 -16.19 -21.02
C ARG A 100 7.98 -17.03 -21.49
N LYS A 101 9.21 -16.67 -21.08
CA LYS A 101 10.42 -17.45 -21.42
C LYS A 101 10.32 -18.92 -21.00
N LEU A 102 9.86 -19.16 -19.77
CA LEU A 102 9.65 -20.53 -19.26
C LEU A 102 8.57 -21.29 -20.04
N GLY A 103 7.51 -20.62 -20.49
CA GLY A 103 6.47 -21.21 -21.33
C GLY A 103 6.97 -21.57 -22.74
N GLU A 104 7.72 -20.66 -23.37
CA GLU A 104 8.36 -20.90 -24.68
C GLU A 104 9.38 -22.05 -24.63
N GLU A 105 10.15 -22.14 -23.54
CA GLU A 105 11.08 -23.26 -23.31
C GLU A 105 10.36 -24.59 -23.12
N ALA A 106 9.18 -24.59 -22.48
CA ALA A 106 8.37 -25.79 -22.34
C ALA A 106 7.78 -26.23 -23.68
N GLY A 107 7.25 -25.32 -24.49
CA GLY A 107 6.73 -25.61 -25.82
C GLY A 107 7.80 -26.19 -26.76
N ARG A 108 9.02 -25.62 -26.73
CA ARG A 108 10.17 -26.13 -27.50
C ARG A 108 10.67 -27.52 -27.09
N ARG A 109 10.32 -28.00 -25.89
CA ARG A 109 10.68 -29.36 -25.44
C ARG A 109 9.64 -30.41 -25.81
N VAL A 110 8.44 -29.99 -26.17
CA VAL A 110 7.31 -30.87 -26.50
C VAL A 110 7.12 -31.02 -28.02
N ALA A 111 7.62 -30.07 -28.80
CA ALA A 111 7.73 -30.14 -30.27
C ALA A 111 8.99 -30.89 -30.70
#